data_AF-A0A951U6P2-F1
#
_entry.id   AF-A0A951U6P2-F1
#
_cell.length_a   1.000
_cell.length_b   1.000
_cell.length_c   1.000
_cell.angle_alpha   90.00
_cell.angle_beta   90.00
_cell.angle_gamma   90.00
#
_symmetry.space_group_name_H-M   'P 1'
#
loop_
_entity.id
_entity.type
_entity.pdbx_description
1 polymer ?
#
loop_
_entity_poly.entity_id
_entity_poly.type
_entity_poly.pdbx_seq_one_letter_code
_entity_poly.pdbx_strand_id
1 'polypeptide(L)'
;MDESLVQKKSFEFALSTIRLYKKLQAREEVILSSQLLKSGTGIGVNVEEALAGWDQTVRQSLLTAAKEARETRYWLKLLQESRLADVDVSAELRQIDELIYLLGSLTSAGTFKIDAGDTSPLGEL
;
A
#
# COMPACT_ATOMS: atom_id res chain seq x y z
N MET A 1 -8.24 -18.22 -5.83
CA MET A 1 -7.87 -16.98 -6.53
C MET A 1 -6.43 -16.70 -6.17
N ASP A 2 -5.58 -16.51 -7.17
CA ASP A 2 -4.20 -16.10 -6.93
C ASP A 2 -4.20 -14.66 -6.42
N GLU A 3 -3.50 -14.43 -5.31
CA GLU A 3 -3.31 -13.10 -4.73
C GLU A 3 -2.61 -12.19 -5.74
N SER A 4 -3.14 -10.98 -5.98
CA SER A 4 -2.48 -10.06 -6.90
C SER A 4 -1.14 -9.59 -6.32
N LEU A 5 -0.15 -9.32 -7.18
CA LEU A 5 1.18 -8.88 -6.74
C LEU A 5 1.12 -7.62 -5.84
N VAL A 6 0.22 -6.69 -6.16
CA VAL A 6 0.05 -5.45 -5.38
C VAL A 6 -0.58 -5.72 -4.00
N GLN A 7 -1.51 -6.68 -3.89
CA GLN A 7 -2.12 -7.10 -2.63
C GLN A 7 -1.09 -7.70 -1.68
N LYS A 8 -0.32 -8.67 -2.18
CA LYS A 8 0.74 -9.31 -1.39
C LYS A 8 1.75 -8.29 -0.88
N LYS A 9 2.24 -7.42 -1.77
CA LYS A 9 3.27 -6.43 -1.42
C LYS A 9 2.75 -5.34 -0.48
N SER A 10 1.50 -4.90 -0.64
CA SER A 10 0.91 -3.91 0.26
C SER A 10 0.71 -4.48 1.66
N PHE A 11 0.31 -5.75 1.76
CA PHE A 11 0.20 -6.47 3.04
C PHE A 11 1.57 -6.66 3.72
N GLU A 12 2.58 -7.12 2.98
CA GLU A 12 3.96 -7.25 3.48
C GLU A 12 4.52 -5.90 3.96
N PHE A 13 4.25 -4.82 3.23
CA PHE A 13 4.65 -3.47 3.61
C PHE A 13 3.90 -2.95 4.84
N ALA A 14 2.60 -3.24 4.99
CA ALA A 14 1.83 -2.90 6.18
C ALA A 14 2.44 -3.57 7.43
N LEU A 15 2.83 -4.85 7.33
CA LEU A 15 3.54 -5.54 8.41
C LEU A 15 4.90 -4.89 8.72
N SER A 16 5.65 -4.45 7.70
CA SER A 16 6.91 -3.73 7.92
C SER A 16 6.69 -2.39 8.61
N THR A 17 5.67 -1.65 8.19
CA THR A 17 5.25 -0.38 8.80
C THR A 17 4.91 -0.57 10.28
N ILE A 18 4.15 -1.61 10.65
CA ILE A 18 3.82 -1.92 12.04
C ILE A 18 5.09 -2.22 12.86
N ARG A 19 6.06 -2.95 12.29
CA ARG A 19 7.35 -3.22 12.96
C ARG A 19 8.15 -1.93 13.15
N LEU A 20 8.21 -1.07 12.14
CA LEU A 20 8.89 0.23 12.22
C LEU A 20 8.23 1.13 13.27
N TYR A 21 6.90 1.22 13.27
CA TYR A 21 6.11 1.94 14.27
C TYR A 21 6.50 1.52 15.70
N LYS A 22 6.54 0.20 15.97
CA LYS A 22 6.96 -0.32 17.28
C LYS A 22 8.39 0.07 17.66
N LYS A 23 9.33 0.06 16.69
CA LYS A 23 10.72 0.47 16.92
C LYS A 23 10.87 1.96 17.24
N LEU A 24 10.05 2.80 16.60
CA LEU A 24 10.01 4.25 16.82
C LEU A 24 9.39 4.61 18.16
N GLN A 25 8.27 3.98 18.52
CA GLN A 25 7.64 4.16 19.83
C GLN A 25 8.58 3.78 20.97
N ALA A 26 9.38 2.71 20.82
CA ALA A 26 10.40 2.32 21.79
C ALA A 26 11.55 3.35 21.94
N ARG A 27 11.65 4.31 21.01
CA ARG A 27 12.59 5.44 21.02
C ARG A 27 11.88 6.77 21.30
N GLU A 28 10.66 6.72 21.82
CA GLU A 28 9.84 7.90 22.15
C GLU A 28 9.47 8.78 20.94
N GLU A 29 9.64 8.28 19.71
CA GLU A 29 9.18 8.97 18.50
C GLU A 29 7.72 8.59 18.24
N VAL A 30 6.81 9.54 18.46
CA VAL A 30 5.35 9.31 18.44
C VAL A 30 4.59 10.04 17.34
N ILE A 31 5.19 11.07 16.73
CA ILE A 31 4.49 11.95 15.78
C ILE A 31 4.58 11.37 14.38
N LEU A 32 5.79 11.13 13.87
CA LEU A 32 6.01 10.56 12.54
C LEU A 32 5.61 9.09 12.50
N SER A 33 5.86 8.34 13.57
CA SER A 33 5.47 6.93 13.66
C SER A 33 3.96 6.74 13.51
N SER A 34 3.15 7.64 14.08
CA SER A 34 1.69 7.63 13.92
C SER A 34 1.26 7.92 12.47
N GLN A 35 1.88 8.92 11.82
CA GLN A 35 1.62 9.23 10.40
C GLN A 35 2.02 8.07 9.48
N LEU A 36 3.17 7.44 9.75
CA LEU A 36 3.65 6.26 9.04
C LEU A 36 2.70 5.08 9.21
N LEU A 37 2.26 4.80 10.45
CA LEU A 37 1.34 3.70 10.72
C LEU A 37 0.05 3.88 9.94
N LYS A 38 -0.57 5.06 10.01
CA LYS A 38 -1.84 5.35 9.33
C LYS A 38 -1.71 5.26 7.81
N SER A 39 -0.74 5.98 7.23
CA SER A 39 -0.57 6.01 5.77
C SER A 39 -0.09 4.67 5.22
N GLY A 40 0.86 4.01 5.89
CA GLY A 40 1.45 2.76 5.41
C GLY A 40 0.49 1.56 5.48
N THR A 41 -0.37 1.48 6.49
CA THR A 41 -1.42 0.44 6.52
C THR A 41 -2.61 0.78 5.63
N GLY A 42 -2.91 2.08 5.45
CA GLY A 42 -3.96 2.56 4.56
C GLY A 42 -3.79 2.04 3.13
N ILE A 43 -2.55 1.93 2.63
CA ILE A 43 -2.27 1.42 1.28
C ILE A 43 -2.89 0.03 1.10
N GLY A 44 -2.66 -0.87 2.06
CA GLY A 44 -3.21 -2.23 2.03
C GLY A 44 -4.73 -2.21 2.14
N VAL A 45 -5.30 -1.40 3.04
CA VAL A 45 -6.75 -1.25 3.21
C VAL A 45 -7.42 -0.84 1.89
N ASN A 46 -6.88 0.17 1.21
CA ASN A 46 -7.42 0.65 -0.06
C ASN A 46 -7.19 -0.35 -1.21
N VAL A 47 -6.12 -1.15 -1.18
CA VAL A 47 -5.93 -2.23 -2.16
C VAL A 47 -6.96 -3.35 -1.95
N GLU A 48 -7.23 -3.76 -0.71
CA GLU A 48 -8.29 -4.73 -0.40
C GLU A 48 -9.67 -4.22 -0.83
N GLU A 49 -9.97 -2.95 -0.57
CA GLU A 49 -11.23 -2.33 -1.02
C GLU A 49 -11.35 -2.33 -2.54
N ALA A 50 -10.26 -2.03 -3.26
CA ALA A 50 -10.25 -2.09 -4.71
C ALA A 50 -10.53 -3.51 -5.25
N LEU A 51 -10.04 -4.55 -4.57
CA LEU A 51 -10.25 -5.94 -4.98
C LEU A 51 -11.65 -6.45 -4.68
N ALA A 52 -12.30 -5.92 -3.64
CA ALA A 52 -13.69 -6.24 -3.29
C ALA A 52 -14.72 -5.38 -4.05
N GLY A 53 -14.29 -4.24 -4.59
CA GLY A 53 -15.15 -3.26 -5.24
C GLY A 53 -15.57 -3.64 -6.67
N TRP A 54 -16.61 -2.96 -7.14
CA TRP A 54 -17.05 -2.97 -8.53
C TRP A 54 -16.77 -1.56 -9.11
N ASP A 55 -16.51 -1.49 -10.42
CA ASP A 55 -16.43 -0.26 -11.21
C ASP A 55 -15.66 0.94 -10.61
N GLN A 56 -16.31 2.09 -10.41
CA GLN A 56 -15.71 3.36 -10.03
C GLN A 56 -15.10 3.34 -8.62
N THR A 57 -15.63 2.51 -7.72
CA THR A 57 -15.10 2.37 -6.36
C THR A 57 -13.66 1.85 -6.40
N VAL A 58 -13.39 0.85 -7.25
CA VAL A 58 -12.03 0.29 -7.45
C VAL A 58 -11.04 1.37 -7.86
N ARG A 59 -11.42 2.25 -8.80
CA ARG A 59 -10.52 3.32 -9.29
C ARG A 59 -10.16 4.26 -8.16
N GLN A 60 -11.15 4.67 -7.38
CA GLN A 60 -10.95 5.62 -6.29
C GLN A 60 -10.12 5.02 -5.16
N SER A 61 -10.34 3.75 -4.81
CA SER A 61 -9.52 3.04 -3.82
C SER A 61 -8.07 2.90 -4.31
N LEU A 62 -7.83 2.54 -5.58
CA LEU A 62 -6.46 2.50 -6.14
C LEU A 62 -5.78 3.88 -6.17
N LEU A 63 -6.51 4.95 -6.52
CA LEU A 63 -5.99 6.31 -6.47
C LEU A 63 -5.66 6.76 -5.04
N THR A 64 -6.47 6.34 -4.07
CA THR A 64 -6.24 6.61 -2.64
C THR A 64 -5.03 5.85 -2.14
N ALA A 65 -4.90 4.55 -2.45
CA ALA A 65 -3.70 3.77 -2.16
C ALA A 65 -2.43 4.42 -2.75
N ALA A 66 -2.49 4.90 -4.01
CA ALA A 66 -1.36 5.58 -4.65
C ALA A 66 -1.00 6.91 -3.95
N LYS A 67 -1.99 7.65 -3.44
CA LYS A 67 -1.78 8.87 -2.65
C LYS A 67 -1.10 8.52 -1.32
N GLU A 68 -1.62 7.55 -0.60
CA GLU A 68 -1.07 7.10 0.69
C GLU A 68 0.36 6.60 0.53
N ALA A 69 0.67 5.86 -0.55
CA ALA A 69 2.03 5.40 -0.81
C ALA A 69 3.04 6.53 -0.96
N ARG A 70 2.67 7.60 -1.68
CA ARG A 70 3.52 8.81 -1.81
C ARG A 70 3.67 9.55 -0.48
N GLU A 71 2.61 9.62 0.30
CA GLU A 71 2.62 10.22 1.63
C GLU A 71 3.52 9.43 2.60
N THR A 72 3.39 8.11 2.67
CA THR A 72 4.24 7.25 3.48
C THR A 72 5.71 7.41 3.11
N ARG A 73 6.02 7.44 1.81
CA ARG A 73 7.39 7.71 1.34
C ARG A 73 7.91 9.05 1.84
N TYR A 74 7.10 10.10 1.80
CA TYR A 74 7.48 11.42 2.30
C TYR A 74 7.80 11.38 3.80
N TRP A 75 6.97 10.71 4.59
CA TRP A 75 7.22 10.52 6.03
C TRP A 75 8.50 9.72 6.32
N LEU A 76 8.77 8.67 5.56
CA LEU A 76 10.02 7.88 5.70
C LEU A 76 11.26 8.74 5.41
N LYS A 77 11.20 9.59 4.38
CA LYS A 77 12.29 10.54 4.09
C LYS A 77 12.49 11.57 5.20
N LEU A 78 11.40 12.13 5.74
CA LEU A 78 11.50 13.06 6.86
C LEU A 78 12.10 12.39 8.10
N LEU A 79 11.70 11.16 8.40
CA LEU A 79 12.27 10.38 9.50
C LEU A 79 13.78 10.17 9.32
N GLN A 80 14.22 9.81 8.11
CA GLN A 80 15.63 9.60 7.80
C GLN A 80 16.47 10.89 7.92
N GLU A 81 15.99 11.99 7.33
CA GLU A 81 16.74 13.26 7.29
C GLU A 81 16.74 14.01 8.62
N SER A 82 15.63 13.94 9.37
CA SER A 82 15.50 14.61 10.67
C SER A 82 16.33 13.96 11.78
N ARG A 83 16.73 12.69 11.60
CA ARG A 83 17.44 11.88 12.60
C ARG A 83 16.74 11.85 13.97
N LEU A 84 15.40 11.99 13.98
CA LEU A 84 14.59 11.93 15.21
C LEU A 84 14.70 10.58 15.94
N ALA A 85 15.04 9.52 15.21
CA ALA A 85 15.32 8.22 15.74
C ALA A 85 16.49 7.59 14.99
N ASP A 86 17.38 6.91 15.72
CA ASP A 86 18.42 6.07 15.12
C ASP A 86 17.80 4.75 14.65
N VAL A 87 17.23 4.80 13.43
CA VAL A 87 16.61 3.68 12.72
C VAL A 87 16.97 3.73 11.24
N ASP A 88 17.36 2.59 10.69
CA ASP A 88 17.49 2.42 9.24
C ASP A 88 16.12 2.11 8.63
N VAL A 89 15.72 2.93 7.66
CA VAL A 89 14.47 2.80 6.90
C VAL A 89 14.70 2.47 5.43
N SER A 90 15.92 2.09 5.05
CA SER A 90 16.30 1.81 3.66
C SER A 90 15.47 0.67 3.06
N ALA A 91 15.05 -0.30 3.87
CA ALA A 91 14.20 -1.41 3.42
C ALA A 91 12.78 -0.91 3.09
N GLU A 92 12.18 -0.14 4.00
CA GLU A 92 10.85 0.45 3.82
C GLU A 92 10.83 1.41 2.63
N LEU A 93 11.90 2.19 2.42
CA LEU A 93 12.03 3.07 1.25
C LEU A 93 12.05 2.31 -0.08
N ARG A 94 12.76 1.17 -0.13
CA ARG A 94 12.74 0.32 -1.35
C ARG A 94 11.37 -0.29 -1.59
N GLN A 95 10.72 -0.80 -0.55
CA GLN A 95 9.40 -1.41 -0.65
C GLN A 95 8.33 -0.40 -1.09
N ILE A 96 8.34 0.82 -0.53
CA ILE A 96 7.37 1.84 -0.90
C ILE A 96 7.60 2.36 -2.33
N ASP A 97 8.84 2.46 -2.79
CA ASP A 97 9.15 2.83 -4.18
C ASP A 97 8.62 1.80 -5.17
N GLU A 98 8.74 0.52 -4.86
CA GLU A 98 8.14 -0.56 -5.64
C GLU A 98 6.60 -0.47 -5.65
N LEU A 99 5.97 -0.24 -4.50
CA LEU A 99 4.52 -0.07 -4.41
C LEU A 99 4.01 1.15 -5.19
N ILE A 100 4.73 2.28 -5.14
CA ILE A 100 4.40 3.48 -5.93
C ILE A 100 4.45 3.16 -7.42
N TYR A 101 5.46 2.42 -7.88
CA TYR A 101 5.55 2.00 -9.28
C TYR A 101 4.38 1.10 -9.69
N LEU A 102 4.07 0.08 -8.89
CA LEU A 102 2.96 -0.86 -9.14
C LEU A 102 1.61 -0.13 -9.17
N LEU A 103 1.31 0.67 -8.15
CA LEU A 103 0.06 1.45 -8.08
C LEU A 103 -0.02 2.50 -9.21
N GLY A 104 1.12 3.10 -9.58
CA GLY A 104 1.22 4.01 -10.72
C GLY A 104 0.84 3.33 -12.03
N SER A 105 1.32 2.09 -12.26
CA SER A 105 0.96 1.31 -13.44
C SER A 105 -0.54 0.97 -13.48
N LEU A 106 -1.13 0.58 -12.35
CA LEU A 106 -2.55 0.23 -12.24
C LEU A 106 -3.48 1.44 -12.41
N THR A 107 -3.03 2.64 -12.01
CA THR A 107 -3.83 3.86 -12.12
C THR A 107 -3.67 4.57 -13.47
N SER A 108 -2.52 4.40 -14.13
CA SER A 108 -2.23 5.01 -15.44
C SER A 108 -2.73 4.15 -16.60
N ALA A 109 -2.65 2.83 -16.48
CA ALA A 109 -3.33 1.94 -17.41
C ALA A 109 -4.83 2.02 -17.11
N GLY A 110 -5.66 2.31 -18.10
CA GLY A 110 -7.12 2.20 -17.97
C GLY A 110 -7.61 0.76 -17.82
N THR A 111 -6.86 -0.12 -17.16
CA THR A 111 -7.09 -1.56 -17.07
C THR A 111 -8.06 -1.89 -15.95
N PHE A 112 -9.33 -1.68 -16.24
CA PHE A 112 -10.43 -2.36 -15.58
C PHE A 112 -10.66 -3.72 -16.22
N LYS A 113 -9.85 -4.69 -15.82
CA LYS A 113 -10.19 -6.12 -15.84
C LYS A 113 -9.49 -6.77 -14.67
N ILE A 114 -10.08 -6.62 -13.49
CA ILE A 114 -9.90 -7.60 -12.43
C ILE A 114 -10.95 -8.65 -12.75
N ASP A 115 -10.52 -9.81 -13.25
CA ASP A 115 -11.41 -10.92 -13.55
C ASP A 115 -12.13 -11.33 -12.26
N ALA A 116 -13.36 -10.84 -12.09
CA ALA A 116 -14.32 -11.44 -11.18
C ALA A 116 -14.56 -12.86 -11.68
N GLY A 117 -14.41 -13.82 -10.77
CA GLY A 117 -14.33 -15.24 -11.08
C GLY A 117 -15.44 -15.77 -11.98
N ASP A 118 -15.04 -16.71 -12.83
CA ASP A 118 -15.83 -17.84 -13.33
C ASP A 118 -17.35 -17.62 -13.40
N THR A 119 -17.81 -17.15 -14.55
CA THR A 119 -19.10 -17.57 -15.08
C THR A 119 -18.86 -18.35 -16.36
N SER A 120 -18.46 -19.61 -16.20
CA SER A 120 -18.71 -20.63 -17.20
C SER A 120 -20.12 -20.45 -17.79
N PRO A 121 -20.30 -20.30 -19.12
CA PRO A 121 -21.62 -20.32 -19.70
C PRO A 121 -22.17 -21.73 -19.48
N LEU A 122 -23.24 -21.82 -18.70
CA LEU A 122 -24.10 -23.00 -18.71
C LEU A 122 -24.48 -23.29 -20.16
N GLY A 123 -24.02 -24.44 -20.64
CA GLY A 123 -24.56 -25.26 -21.72
C GLY A 123 -25.20 -24.53 -22.89
N GLU A 124 -24.51 -24.52 -24.02
CA GLU A 124 -25.18 -24.88 -25.27
C GLU A 124 -25.62 -26.34 -25.15
N LEU A 125 -26.94 -26.55 -25.04
CA LEU A 125 -27.78 -27.54 -25.74
C LEU A 125 -29.23 -27.42 -25.26
#